data_AF-A0A7V1SL41-F1
#
_entry.id   AF-A0A7V1SL41-F1
#
_cell.length_a   1.000
_cell.length_b   1.000
_cell.length_c   1.000
_cell.angle_alpha   90.00
_cell.angle_beta   90.00
_cell.angle_gamma   90.00
#
_symmetry.space_group_name_H-M   'P 1'
#
loop_
_entity.id
_entity.type
_entity.pdbx_description
1 polymer ?
#
loop_
_entity_poly.entity_id
_entity_poly.type
_entity_poly.pdbx_seq_one_letter_code
_entity_poly.pdbx_strand_id
1 'polypeptide(L)'
;MWLDLIRLPNTCLMTRTLAQTLQRSPGDLIQLSHVNTITPFRIIGILKPRGLARVEGGAMAITDIATIQEFIGCQGWVDRIDLKLKPWAGEADLRRIRGALPEAFGLERSAETKETGEAMIRGYQLNLSVLSLVSLFVGMFLVYSLVSLNAAARRNELAVLRALGGSTGLIFLLILSEGIALGIFGWLVAIPMGSMLVQYLLTAVSGTVDSLFVRVQAVALRPDAWEILLSFVITVGTSLIAAFKPAWDATRIAPKEAMTIHGSISPPPSTGRVFFPAGLSLIALSWPLALLPPVGAFPLAGYISAGLLIVGFSCLSPPLLRIMGSRLAGPLRRLGGEPAFLAGRYVREGGNRTAISVGALITAVALFVSLVIMVNSFR
;
A
#
# COMPACT_ATOMS: atom_id res chain seq x y z
N MET A 1 -32.12 -0.41 33.38
CA MET A 1 -30.87 0.36 33.16
C MET A 1 -31.13 1.76 32.63
N TRP A 2 -31.62 1.96 31.39
CA TRP A 2 -31.91 3.32 30.90
C TRP A 2 -33.03 4.03 31.69
N LEU A 3 -34.09 3.31 32.05
CA LEU A 3 -35.15 3.83 32.92
C LEU A 3 -34.63 4.18 34.32
N ASP A 4 -33.66 3.42 34.83
CA ASP A 4 -33.07 3.68 36.15
C ASP A 4 -32.17 4.91 36.13
N LEU A 5 -31.52 5.19 34.99
CA LEU A 5 -30.73 6.42 34.76
C LEU A 5 -31.61 7.67 34.88
N ILE A 6 -32.84 7.60 34.37
CA ILE A 6 -33.79 8.73 34.34
C ILE A 6 -34.54 8.84 35.68
N ARG A 7 -34.88 7.71 36.29
CA ARG A 7 -35.71 7.67 37.51
C ARG A 7 -34.92 8.00 38.78
N LEU A 8 -33.64 7.62 38.84
CA LEU A 8 -32.83 7.72 40.06
C LEU A 8 -31.84 8.87 39.90
N PRO A 9 -31.88 9.89 40.78
CA PRO A 9 -30.93 10.99 40.72
C PRO A 9 -29.51 10.51 40.96
N ASN A 10 -28.53 11.24 40.42
CA ASN A 10 -27.10 10.98 40.59
C ASN A 10 -26.70 9.55 40.18
N THR A 11 -27.21 9.07 39.04
CA THR A 11 -26.81 7.79 38.47
C THR A 11 -26.10 7.97 37.14
N CYS A 12 -25.08 7.16 36.88
CA CYS A 12 -24.34 7.21 35.63
C CYS A 12 -24.07 5.84 35.03
N LEU A 13 -23.99 5.80 33.71
CA LEU A 13 -23.48 4.69 32.92
C LEU A 13 -22.06 5.02 32.47
N MET A 14 -21.13 4.11 32.73
CA MET A 14 -19.73 4.32 32.36
C MET A 14 -19.32 3.43 31.20
N THR A 15 -18.41 3.93 30.40
CA THR A 15 -17.69 3.10 29.43
C THR A 15 -16.74 2.13 30.11
N ARG A 16 -16.44 1.00 29.44
CA ARG A 16 -15.51 -0.01 29.98
C ARG A 16 -14.11 0.57 30.22
N THR A 17 -13.63 1.44 29.33
CA THR A 17 -12.30 2.06 29.46
C THR A 17 -12.24 2.92 30.72
N LEU A 18 -13.22 3.80 30.95
CA LEU A 18 -13.26 4.65 32.14
C LEU A 18 -13.38 3.84 33.43
N ALA A 19 -14.19 2.77 33.42
CA ALA A 19 -14.35 1.88 34.58
C ALA A 19 -13.04 1.17 34.95
N GLN A 20 -12.25 0.76 33.95
CA GLN A 20 -10.94 0.14 34.17
C GLN A 20 -9.91 1.15 34.70
N THR A 21 -9.87 2.36 34.15
CA THR A 21 -8.96 3.41 34.61
C THR A 21 -9.23 3.82 36.05
N LEU A 22 -10.51 3.95 36.43
CA LEU A 22 -10.92 4.29 37.78
C LEU A 22 -10.99 3.08 38.74
N GLN A 23 -10.76 1.87 38.23
CA GLN A 23 -10.87 0.60 38.96
C GLN A 23 -12.23 0.44 39.68
N ARG A 24 -13.33 0.81 38.99
CA ARG A 24 -14.69 0.76 39.54
C ARG A 24 -15.59 -0.22 38.79
N SER A 25 -16.53 -0.79 39.52
CA SER A 25 -17.51 -1.75 39.04
C SER A 25 -18.95 -1.20 39.09
N PRO A 26 -19.90 -1.78 38.35
CA PRO A 26 -21.32 -1.46 38.53
C PRO A 26 -21.74 -1.67 39.99
N GLY A 27 -22.41 -0.68 40.57
CA GLY A 27 -22.78 -0.63 41.99
C GLY A 27 -21.93 0.34 42.81
N ASP A 28 -20.72 0.67 42.35
CA ASP A 28 -19.83 1.60 43.05
C ASP A 28 -20.30 3.05 42.94
N LEU A 29 -19.86 3.86 43.91
CA LEU A 29 -20.03 5.31 43.91
C LEU A 29 -18.75 5.99 43.40
N ILE A 30 -18.92 6.99 42.54
CA ILE A 30 -17.87 7.91 42.09
C ILE A 30 -18.20 9.31 42.60
N GLN A 31 -17.18 10.08 42.98
CA GLN A 31 -17.39 11.48 43.34
C GLN A 31 -17.11 12.35 42.12
N LEU A 32 -18.12 13.10 41.68
CA LEU A 32 -17.94 14.14 40.68
C LEU A 32 -17.79 15.48 41.39
N SER A 33 -16.74 16.22 41.03
CA SER A 33 -16.44 17.54 41.56
C SER A 33 -16.58 18.60 40.48
N HIS A 34 -17.40 19.62 40.72
CA HIS A 34 -17.55 20.76 39.82
C HIS A 34 -17.53 22.07 40.62
N VAL A 35 -16.46 22.86 40.47
CA VAL A 35 -16.20 24.15 41.13
C VAL A 35 -16.43 24.12 42.66
N ASN A 36 -17.68 24.17 43.12
CA ASN A 36 -18.08 24.17 44.53
C ASN A 36 -19.01 23.00 44.94
N THR A 37 -19.31 22.04 44.07
CA THR A 37 -20.17 20.88 44.38
C THR A 37 -19.39 19.59 44.26
N ILE A 38 -19.47 18.73 45.28
CA ILE A 38 -18.98 17.35 45.25
C ILE A 38 -20.17 16.46 45.55
N THR A 39 -20.61 15.69 44.57
CA THR A 39 -21.76 14.80 44.73
C THR A 39 -21.41 13.37 44.31
N PRO A 40 -21.85 12.36 45.10
CA PRO A 40 -21.63 10.97 44.76
C PRO A 40 -22.62 10.53 43.67
N PHE A 41 -22.09 9.98 42.59
CA PHE A 41 -22.84 9.34 41.50
C PHE A 41 -22.70 7.83 41.58
N ARG A 42 -23.81 7.10 41.45
CA ARG A 42 -23.81 5.63 41.44
C ARG A 42 -23.68 5.09 40.02
N ILE A 43 -22.73 4.18 39.81
CA ILE A 43 -22.55 3.48 38.54
C ILE A 43 -23.62 2.40 38.41
N ILE A 44 -24.59 2.58 37.51
CA ILE A 44 -25.68 1.60 37.30
C ILE A 44 -25.34 0.54 36.24
N GLY A 45 -24.26 0.73 35.48
CA GLY A 45 -23.85 -0.23 34.47
C GLY A 45 -22.67 0.23 33.61
N ILE A 46 -22.14 -0.74 32.85
CA ILE A 46 -21.06 -0.51 31.89
C ILE A 46 -21.62 -0.57 30.47
N LEU A 47 -21.41 0.50 29.70
CA LEU A 47 -21.75 0.59 28.29
C LEU A 47 -20.86 -0.35 27.48
N LYS A 48 -21.48 -1.09 26.56
CA LYS A 48 -20.75 -1.88 25.56
C LYS A 48 -20.00 -0.91 24.62
N PRO A 49 -18.80 -1.27 24.13
CA PRO A 49 -17.97 -0.40 23.28
C PRO A 49 -18.51 -0.32 21.83
N ARG A 50 -19.75 0.16 21.68
CA ARG A 50 -20.44 0.39 20.41
C ARG A 50 -21.09 1.78 20.42
N GLY A 51 -21.07 2.49 19.30
CA GLY A 51 -21.68 3.82 19.18
C GLY A 51 -20.96 4.88 20.02
N LEU A 52 -21.72 5.60 20.85
CA LEU A 52 -21.26 6.72 21.70
C LEU A 52 -20.11 6.34 22.64
N ALA A 53 -20.03 5.06 23.06
CA ALA A 53 -18.96 4.55 23.93
C ALA A 53 -17.56 4.53 23.28
N ARG A 54 -17.41 4.92 22.00
CA ARG A 54 -16.13 5.05 21.30
C ARG A 54 -15.66 6.50 21.11
N VAL A 55 -16.47 7.48 21.50
CA VAL A 55 -16.12 8.91 21.40
C VAL A 55 -15.06 9.24 22.47
N GLU A 56 -14.15 10.17 22.18
CA GLU A 56 -13.09 10.64 23.09
C GLU A 56 -12.28 9.51 23.77
N GLY A 57 -11.80 8.56 22.97
CA GLY A 57 -11.00 7.45 23.50
C GLY A 57 -11.78 6.43 24.33
N GLY A 58 -13.10 6.54 24.36
CA GLY A 58 -13.98 5.64 25.07
C GLY A 58 -13.89 5.77 26.59
N ALA A 59 -13.37 6.90 27.11
CA ALA A 59 -13.33 7.22 28.54
C ALA A 59 -14.48 8.17 28.91
N MET A 60 -15.72 7.74 28.67
CA MET A 60 -16.93 8.57 28.82
C MET A 60 -17.86 8.01 29.91
N ALA A 61 -18.62 8.91 30.55
CA ALA A 61 -19.79 8.59 31.36
C ALA A 61 -21.04 9.28 30.79
N ILE A 62 -22.20 8.64 30.91
CA ILE A 62 -23.51 9.16 30.50
C ILE A 62 -24.39 9.22 31.74
N THR A 63 -25.08 10.33 31.93
CA THR A 63 -26.07 10.54 32.98
C THR A 63 -27.30 11.18 32.38
N ASP A 64 -28.39 11.23 33.14
CA ASP A 64 -29.57 11.99 32.77
C ASP A 64 -29.25 13.51 32.68
N ILE A 65 -29.90 14.18 31.72
CA ILE A 65 -29.69 15.60 31.43
C ILE A 65 -30.12 16.50 32.59
N ALA A 66 -31.21 16.18 33.28
CA ALA A 66 -31.67 16.99 34.41
C ALA A 66 -30.68 16.90 35.56
N THR A 67 -30.16 15.69 35.83
CA THR A 67 -29.16 15.45 36.88
C THR A 67 -27.89 16.26 36.65
N ILE A 68 -27.36 16.28 35.42
CA ILE A 68 -26.11 17.01 35.13
C ILE A 68 -26.31 18.53 35.10
N GLN A 69 -27.45 19.01 34.59
CA GLN A 69 -27.77 20.45 34.60
C GLN A 69 -27.94 20.98 36.03
N GLU A 70 -28.54 20.20 36.93
CA GLU A 70 -28.64 20.54 38.34
C GLU A 70 -27.27 20.55 39.03
N PHE A 71 -26.44 19.54 38.77
CA PHE A 71 -25.09 19.44 39.32
C PHE A 71 -24.17 20.60 38.90
N ILE A 72 -24.23 21.01 37.63
CA ILE A 72 -23.39 22.08 37.06
C ILE A 72 -23.99 23.48 37.32
N GLY A 73 -25.30 23.57 37.55
CA GLY A 73 -26.01 24.85 37.71
C GLY A 73 -26.36 25.53 36.39
N CYS A 74 -26.56 24.75 35.33
CA CYS A 74 -26.83 25.22 33.96
C CYS A 74 -28.23 24.81 33.50
N GLN A 75 -29.26 25.01 34.34
CA GLN A 75 -30.63 24.65 33.99
C GLN A 75 -31.09 25.39 32.73
N GLY A 76 -31.60 24.63 31.75
CA GLY A 76 -32.07 25.18 30.48
C GLY A 76 -30.98 25.43 29.42
N TRP A 77 -29.71 25.22 29.75
CA TRP A 77 -28.60 25.37 28.81
C TRP A 77 -28.07 24.01 28.37
N VAL A 78 -27.79 23.88 27.07
CA VAL A 78 -27.19 22.69 26.46
C VAL A 78 -26.12 23.10 25.48
N ASP A 79 -24.99 22.39 25.50
CA ASP A 79 -23.87 22.69 24.59
C ASP A 79 -24.15 22.18 23.16
N ARG A 80 -24.86 21.03 23.05
CA ARG A 80 -25.12 20.37 21.77
C ARG A 80 -26.46 19.64 21.77
N ILE A 81 -27.17 19.73 20.64
CA ILE A 81 -28.40 18.98 20.39
C ILE A 81 -28.17 18.10 19.15
N ASP A 82 -28.11 16.79 19.36
CA ASP A 82 -27.93 15.81 18.27
C ASP A 82 -29.28 15.51 17.60
N LEU A 83 -29.44 15.91 16.34
CA LEU A 83 -30.65 15.69 15.55
C LEU A 83 -30.54 14.41 14.72
N LYS A 84 -31.44 13.44 14.98
CA LYS A 84 -31.56 12.22 14.16
C LYS A 84 -32.65 12.39 13.11
N LEU A 85 -32.23 12.58 11.86
CA LEU A 85 -33.13 12.67 10.72
C LEU A 85 -33.67 11.29 10.31
N LYS A 86 -34.84 11.29 9.67
CA LYS A 86 -35.41 10.08 9.05
C LYS A 86 -34.55 9.66 7.84
N PRO A 87 -34.52 8.37 7.45
CA PRO A 87 -33.64 7.87 6.40
C PRO A 87 -33.81 8.55 5.03
N TRP A 88 -35.00 9.10 4.76
CA TRP A 88 -35.36 9.79 3.52
C TRP A 88 -35.25 11.31 3.61
N ALA A 89 -34.72 11.86 4.70
CA ALA A 89 -34.49 13.30 4.81
C ALA A 89 -33.30 13.71 3.94
N GLY A 90 -33.48 14.77 3.16
CA GLY A 90 -32.47 15.26 2.21
C GLY A 90 -31.98 16.68 2.49
N GLU A 91 -31.17 17.22 1.59
CA GLU A 91 -30.63 18.59 1.64
C GLU A 91 -31.71 19.67 1.81
N ALA A 92 -32.92 19.43 1.29
CA ALA A 92 -34.05 20.34 1.42
C ALA A 92 -34.53 20.48 2.88
N ASP A 93 -34.54 19.39 3.64
CA ASP A 93 -34.96 19.40 5.04
C ASP A 93 -33.89 20.05 5.92
N LEU A 94 -32.61 19.83 5.62
CA LEU A 94 -31.49 20.52 6.28
C LEU A 94 -31.57 22.03 6.08
N ARG A 95 -31.92 22.50 4.88
CA ARG A 95 -32.13 23.93 4.61
C ARG A 95 -33.29 24.52 5.40
N ARG A 96 -34.40 23.77 5.55
CA ARG A 96 -35.53 24.19 6.40
C ARG A 96 -35.12 24.31 7.87
N ILE A 97 -34.35 23.36 8.37
CA ILE A 97 -33.85 23.38 9.75
C ILE A 97 -32.92 24.58 9.96
N ARG A 98 -31.97 24.82 9.03
CA ARG A 98 -31.09 26.01 9.07
C ARG A 98 -31.88 27.31 9.07
N GLY A 99 -32.94 27.42 8.25
CA GLY A 99 -33.77 28.62 8.20
C GLY A 99 -34.62 28.86 9.44
N ALA A 100 -34.87 27.82 10.25
CA ALA A 100 -35.60 27.92 11.51
C ALA A 100 -34.70 28.18 12.72
N LEU A 101 -33.38 28.05 12.56
CA LEU A 101 -32.38 28.27 13.63
C LEU A 101 -31.96 29.74 13.67
N PRO A 102 -31.88 30.36 14.86
CA PRO A 102 -31.28 31.69 15.01
C PRO A 102 -29.81 31.69 14.54
N GLU A 103 -29.32 32.83 14.01
CA GLU A 103 -27.94 32.97 13.48
C GLU A 103 -26.83 32.63 14.49
N ALA A 104 -27.13 32.65 15.79
CA ALA A 104 -26.21 32.30 16.86
C ALA A 104 -25.91 30.79 16.97
N PHE A 105 -26.67 29.92 16.31
CA PHE A 105 -26.50 28.46 16.38
C PHE A 105 -25.96 27.88 15.07
N GLY A 106 -24.82 27.19 15.15
CA GLY A 106 -24.24 26.46 14.02
C GLY A 106 -24.90 25.10 13.82
N LEU A 107 -25.36 24.80 12.59
CA LEU A 107 -25.77 23.45 12.21
C LEU A 107 -24.61 22.71 11.54
N GLU A 108 -23.88 21.93 12.33
CA GLU A 108 -22.81 21.06 11.85
C GLU A 108 -23.36 19.68 11.46
N ARG A 109 -22.92 19.17 10.31
CA ARG A 109 -23.27 17.81 9.89
C ARG A 109 -22.30 16.86 10.60
N SER A 110 -22.80 15.97 11.46
CA SER A 110 -21.96 14.90 12.06
C SER A 110 -21.25 14.02 11.02
N ALA A 111 -21.72 14.05 9.76
CA ALA A 111 -21.03 13.43 8.63
C ALA A 111 -19.68 14.09 8.33
N GLU A 112 -19.51 15.40 8.47
CA GLU A 112 -18.30 16.12 8.02
C GLU A 112 -17.04 15.68 8.79
N THR A 113 -17.16 15.41 10.11
CA THR A 113 -16.05 14.84 10.92
C THR A 113 -15.76 13.38 10.56
N LYS A 114 -16.77 12.58 10.21
CA LYS A 114 -16.59 11.18 9.79
C LYS A 114 -16.06 11.08 8.36
N GLU A 115 -16.53 11.95 7.47
CA GLU A 115 -16.19 12.00 6.05
C GLU A 115 -14.77 12.52 5.87
N THR A 116 -14.33 13.49 6.68
CA THR A 116 -12.93 13.94 6.73
C THR A 116 -12.01 12.83 7.26
N GLY A 117 -12.38 12.16 8.35
CA GLY A 117 -11.59 11.04 8.90
C GLY A 117 -11.54 9.81 7.98
N GLU A 118 -12.65 9.44 7.36
CA GLU A 118 -12.71 8.36 6.38
C GLU A 118 -11.96 8.71 5.10
N ALA A 119 -12.05 9.95 4.62
CA ALA A 119 -11.28 10.40 3.46
C ALA A 119 -9.77 10.35 3.74
N MET A 120 -9.34 10.77 4.94
CA MET A 120 -7.94 10.63 5.38
C MET A 120 -7.52 9.16 5.44
N ILE A 121 -8.31 8.27 6.06
CA ILE A 121 -8.01 6.84 6.13
C ILE A 121 -7.94 6.22 4.72
N ARG A 122 -8.88 6.55 3.84
CA ARG A 122 -8.87 6.10 2.44
C ARG A 122 -7.64 6.62 1.70
N GLY A 123 -7.24 7.87 1.91
CA GLY A 123 -6.01 8.43 1.35
C GLY A 123 -4.76 7.65 1.80
N TYR A 124 -4.66 7.32 3.08
CA TYR A 124 -3.59 6.48 3.61
C TYR A 124 -3.62 5.05 3.05
N GLN A 125 -4.80 4.42 2.98
CA GLN A 125 -4.95 3.08 2.41
C GLN A 125 -4.56 3.03 0.93
N LEU A 126 -4.95 4.05 0.15
CA LEU A 126 -4.55 4.18 -1.24
C LEU A 126 -3.03 4.31 -1.38
N ASN A 127 -2.39 5.13 -0.53
CA ASN A 127 -0.93 5.26 -0.51
C ASN A 127 -0.23 3.92 -0.18
N LEU A 128 -0.67 3.22 0.87
CA LEU A 128 -0.15 1.89 1.23
C LEU A 128 -0.39 0.84 0.14
N SER A 129 -1.50 0.93 -0.58
CA SER A 129 -1.80 0.04 -1.71
C SER A 129 -0.84 0.29 -2.88
N VAL A 130 -0.52 1.55 -3.18
CA VAL A 130 0.47 1.91 -4.19
C VAL A 130 1.86 1.39 -3.82
N LEU A 131 2.25 1.55 -2.56
CA LEU A 131 3.48 0.99 -2.00
C LEU A 131 3.57 -0.53 -2.21
N SER A 132 2.49 -1.23 -1.92
CA SER A 132 2.39 -2.67 -2.15
C SER A 132 2.56 -3.03 -3.63
N LEU A 133 1.92 -2.29 -4.54
CA LEU A 133 2.03 -2.49 -5.98
C LEU A 133 3.45 -2.26 -6.51
N VAL A 134 4.13 -1.22 -6.03
CA VAL A 134 5.54 -0.95 -6.37
C VAL A 134 6.43 -2.10 -5.90
N SER A 135 6.25 -2.56 -4.65
CA SER A 135 7.00 -3.69 -4.11
C SER A 135 6.78 -4.97 -4.92
N LEU A 136 5.52 -5.23 -5.33
CA LEU A 136 5.18 -6.35 -6.21
C LEU A 136 5.90 -6.25 -7.55
N PHE A 137 5.94 -5.06 -8.16
CA PHE A 137 6.65 -4.83 -9.41
C PHE A 137 8.17 -5.04 -9.29
N VAL A 138 8.77 -4.58 -8.18
CA VAL A 138 10.19 -4.84 -7.89
C VAL A 138 10.43 -6.34 -7.70
N GLY A 139 9.58 -7.04 -6.94
CA GLY A 139 9.67 -8.49 -6.75
C GLY A 139 9.56 -9.27 -8.06
N MET A 140 8.60 -8.90 -8.91
CA MET A 140 8.45 -9.44 -10.27
C MET A 140 9.75 -9.32 -11.07
N PHE A 141 10.40 -8.16 -10.97
CA PHE A 141 11.64 -7.91 -11.66
C PHE A 141 12.79 -8.79 -11.13
N LEU A 142 12.92 -8.95 -9.81
CA LEU A 142 13.93 -9.82 -9.22
C LEU A 142 13.78 -11.27 -9.74
N VAL A 143 12.54 -11.77 -9.82
CA VAL A 143 12.26 -13.10 -10.39
C VAL A 143 12.70 -13.16 -11.85
N TYR A 144 12.31 -12.17 -12.67
CA TYR A 144 12.73 -12.10 -14.07
C TYR A 144 14.26 -12.17 -14.20
N SER A 145 14.99 -11.36 -13.42
CA SER A 145 16.44 -11.30 -13.46
C SER A 145 17.08 -12.62 -13.04
N LEU A 146 16.57 -13.25 -11.98
CA LEU A 146 17.09 -14.51 -11.47
C LEU A 146 16.88 -15.63 -12.49
N VAL A 147 15.66 -15.78 -13.01
CA VAL A 147 15.34 -16.81 -14.01
C VAL A 147 16.12 -16.58 -15.30
N SER A 148 16.23 -15.32 -15.76
CA SER A 148 17.05 -14.95 -16.92
C SER A 148 18.52 -15.29 -16.68
N LEU A 149 19.06 -14.99 -15.49
CA LEU A 149 20.44 -15.30 -15.10
C LEU A 149 20.69 -16.81 -15.19
N ASN A 150 19.86 -17.60 -14.50
CA ASN A 150 19.93 -19.06 -14.48
C ASN A 150 19.83 -19.66 -15.88
N ALA A 151 18.85 -19.24 -16.67
CA ALA A 151 18.63 -19.75 -18.01
C ALA A 151 19.85 -19.58 -18.92
N ALA A 152 20.57 -18.46 -18.82
CA ALA A 152 21.79 -18.32 -19.62
C ALA A 152 23.04 -18.95 -19.00
N ALA A 153 23.11 -19.10 -17.67
CA ALA A 153 24.18 -19.87 -17.04
C ALA A 153 24.13 -21.34 -17.48
N ARG A 154 22.91 -21.88 -17.62
CA ARG A 154 22.63 -23.26 -18.08
C ARG A 154 22.41 -23.38 -19.59
N ARG A 155 22.76 -22.35 -20.37
CA ARG A 155 22.47 -22.32 -21.82
C ARG A 155 23.05 -23.51 -22.58
N ASN A 156 24.28 -23.92 -22.24
CA ASN A 156 24.93 -25.08 -22.84
C ASN A 156 24.22 -26.39 -22.48
N GLU A 157 23.77 -26.54 -21.23
CA GLU A 157 22.99 -27.72 -20.80
C GLU A 157 21.68 -27.81 -21.59
N LEU A 158 20.97 -26.69 -21.75
CA LEU A 158 19.73 -26.61 -22.53
C LEU A 158 19.97 -26.91 -24.02
N ALA A 159 21.10 -26.47 -24.57
CA ALA A 159 21.49 -26.78 -25.95
C ALA A 159 21.79 -28.27 -26.14
N VAL A 160 22.47 -28.93 -25.18
CA VAL A 160 22.70 -30.37 -25.18
C VAL A 160 21.37 -31.14 -25.08
N LEU A 161 20.46 -30.71 -24.20
CA LEU A 161 19.13 -31.31 -24.06
C LEU A 161 18.35 -31.25 -25.38
N ARG A 162 18.45 -30.14 -26.12
CA ARG A 162 17.86 -30.02 -27.47
C ARG A 162 18.54 -30.91 -28.51
N ALA A 163 19.85 -31.07 -28.43
CA ALA A 163 20.60 -31.93 -29.35
C ALA A 163 20.23 -33.42 -29.16
N LEU A 164 19.86 -33.80 -27.93
CA LEU A 164 19.36 -35.14 -27.59
C LEU A 164 17.86 -35.37 -27.94
N GLY A 165 17.18 -34.38 -28.53
CA GLY A 165 15.78 -34.49 -28.94
C GLY A 165 14.75 -33.89 -27.97
N GLY A 166 15.18 -33.12 -26.95
CA GLY A 166 14.28 -32.41 -26.05
C GLY A 166 13.38 -31.42 -26.79
N SER A 167 12.07 -31.47 -26.51
CA SER A 167 11.09 -30.57 -27.13
C SER A 167 11.21 -29.14 -26.60
N THR A 168 10.82 -28.15 -27.41
CA THR A 168 10.77 -26.74 -26.99
C THR A 168 9.78 -26.52 -25.85
N GLY A 169 8.70 -27.30 -25.82
CA GLY A 169 7.71 -27.28 -24.73
C GLY A 169 8.29 -27.77 -23.41
N LEU A 170 9.15 -28.80 -23.42
CA LEU A 170 9.82 -29.29 -22.22
C LEU A 170 10.71 -28.20 -21.60
N ILE A 171 11.50 -27.51 -22.42
CA ILE A 171 12.40 -26.44 -21.97
C ILE A 171 11.60 -25.24 -21.42
N PHE A 172 10.51 -24.88 -22.11
CA PHE A 172 9.61 -23.84 -21.64
C PHE A 172 9.04 -24.18 -20.26
N LEU A 173 8.51 -25.39 -20.09
CA LEU A 173 7.88 -25.84 -18.86
C LEU A 173 8.90 -25.95 -17.72
N LEU A 174 10.13 -26.40 -18.02
CA LEU A 174 11.23 -26.48 -17.05
C LEU A 174 11.52 -25.09 -16.45
N ILE A 175 11.76 -24.09 -17.29
CA ILE A 175 12.13 -22.75 -16.82
C ILE A 175 10.93 -22.02 -16.21
N LEU A 176 9.73 -22.22 -16.74
CA LEU A 176 8.51 -21.67 -16.15
C LEU A 176 8.27 -22.26 -14.76
N SER A 177 8.55 -23.55 -14.57
CA SER A 177 8.42 -24.22 -13.26
C SER A 177 9.41 -23.69 -12.23
N GLU A 178 10.62 -23.26 -12.63
CA GLU A 178 11.56 -22.59 -11.73
C GLU A 178 10.97 -21.26 -11.21
N GLY A 179 10.40 -20.46 -12.10
CA GLY A 179 9.72 -19.22 -11.71
C GLY A 179 8.54 -19.47 -10.76
N ILE A 180 7.68 -20.43 -11.08
CA ILE A 180 6.55 -20.79 -10.22
C ILE A 180 7.03 -21.27 -8.85
N ALA A 181 8.05 -22.14 -8.81
CA ALA A 181 8.62 -22.63 -7.56
C ALA A 181 9.15 -21.48 -6.69
N LEU A 182 9.89 -20.54 -7.27
CA LEU A 182 10.35 -19.33 -6.56
C LEU A 182 9.19 -18.51 -5.98
N GLY A 183 8.10 -18.36 -6.73
CA GLY A 183 6.90 -17.66 -6.27
C GLY A 183 6.22 -18.38 -5.09
N ILE A 184 6.05 -19.71 -5.17
CA ILE A 184 5.42 -20.52 -4.12
C ILE A 184 6.27 -20.53 -2.85
N PHE A 185 7.58 -20.79 -2.97
CA PHE A 185 8.49 -20.78 -1.82
C PHE A 185 8.57 -19.38 -1.19
N GLY A 186 8.66 -18.34 -2.01
CA GLY A 186 8.65 -16.96 -1.54
C GLY A 186 7.37 -16.63 -0.77
N TRP A 187 6.20 -17.02 -1.29
CA TRP A 187 4.92 -16.81 -0.63
C TRP A 187 4.82 -17.58 0.70
N LEU A 188 5.27 -18.84 0.73
CA LEU A 188 5.24 -19.68 1.92
C LEU A 188 6.08 -19.10 3.07
N VAL A 189 7.19 -18.43 2.75
CA VAL A 189 8.03 -17.72 3.72
C VAL A 189 7.47 -16.33 4.07
N ALA A 190 6.87 -15.64 3.10
CA ALA A 190 6.36 -14.28 3.28
C ALA A 190 5.19 -14.21 4.27
N ILE A 191 4.28 -15.18 4.27
CA ILE A 191 3.12 -15.20 5.19
C ILE A 191 3.54 -15.22 6.68
N PRO A 192 4.34 -16.21 7.16
CA PRO A 192 4.73 -16.25 8.57
C PRO A 192 5.61 -15.04 8.94
N MET A 193 6.53 -14.65 8.05
CA MET A 193 7.44 -13.52 8.29
C MET A 193 6.68 -12.19 8.33
N GLY A 194 5.70 -12.00 7.45
CA GLY A 194 4.81 -10.84 7.44
C GLY A 194 3.91 -10.80 8.68
N SER A 195 3.34 -11.93 9.09
CA SER A 195 2.57 -12.03 10.34
C SER A 195 3.41 -11.66 11.57
N MET A 196 4.64 -12.18 11.67
CA MET A 196 5.55 -11.81 12.76
C MET A 196 5.90 -10.32 12.73
N LEU A 197 6.16 -9.76 11.55
CA LEU A 197 6.51 -8.35 11.41
C LEU A 197 5.33 -7.43 11.77
N VAL A 198 4.11 -7.78 11.35
CA VAL A 198 2.88 -7.05 11.71
C VAL A 198 2.67 -7.08 13.23
N GLN A 199 2.81 -8.24 13.87
CA GLN A 199 2.69 -8.35 15.33
C GLN A 199 3.76 -7.51 16.06
N TYR A 200 5.00 -7.53 15.57
CA TYR A 200 6.08 -6.75 16.15
C TYR A 200 5.84 -5.24 16.00
N LEU A 201 5.49 -4.77 14.80
CA LEU A 201 5.18 -3.37 14.53
C LEU A 201 3.97 -2.90 15.34
N LEU A 202 2.91 -3.71 15.40
CA LEU A 202 1.75 -3.40 16.23
C LEU A 202 2.16 -3.30 17.70
N THR A 203 2.99 -4.19 18.23
CA THR A 203 3.42 -4.13 19.63
C THR A 203 4.29 -2.89 19.90
N ALA A 204 5.22 -2.57 18.99
CA ALA A 204 6.10 -1.40 19.10
C ALA A 204 5.32 -0.07 19.02
N VAL A 205 4.35 0.00 18.11
CA VAL A 205 3.49 1.18 17.96
C VAL A 205 2.50 1.26 19.12
N SER A 206 1.89 0.16 19.54
CA SER A 206 0.96 0.11 20.69
C SER A 206 1.65 0.54 21.98
N GLY A 207 2.88 0.10 22.23
CA GLY A 207 3.64 0.51 23.42
C GLY A 207 3.98 2.00 23.43
N THR A 208 4.09 2.64 22.27
CA THR A 208 4.32 4.08 22.15
C THR A 208 3.01 4.88 22.17
N VAL A 209 1.95 4.36 21.54
CA VAL A 209 0.63 5.00 21.39
C VAL A 209 -0.27 4.85 22.62
N ASP A 210 -0.07 3.82 23.47
CA ASP A 210 -0.73 3.71 24.79
C ASP A 210 -0.41 4.94 25.68
N SER A 211 0.61 5.74 25.36
CA SER A 211 0.96 6.98 26.08
C SER A 211 0.25 8.24 25.56
N LEU A 212 -0.30 8.24 24.34
CA LEU A 212 -0.75 9.49 23.69
C LEU A 212 -2.16 9.47 23.07
N PHE A 213 -2.68 8.38 22.49
CA PHE A 213 -4.05 8.37 21.96
C PHE A 213 -4.60 6.95 21.86
N VAL A 214 -5.70 6.68 22.59
CA VAL A 214 -6.75 5.68 22.33
C VAL A 214 -6.29 4.31 21.83
N ARG A 215 -6.49 3.27 22.65
CA ARG A 215 -6.44 1.87 22.22
C ARG A 215 -7.42 1.62 21.07
N VAL A 216 -6.93 1.70 19.83
CA VAL A 216 -7.49 0.94 18.73
C VAL A 216 -7.28 -0.50 19.15
N GLN A 217 -8.34 -1.17 19.62
CA GLN A 217 -8.31 -2.61 19.80
C GLN A 217 -7.73 -3.17 18.50
N ALA A 218 -6.55 -3.78 18.60
CA ALA A 218 -6.03 -4.62 17.56
C ALA A 218 -7.15 -5.63 17.29
N VAL A 219 -7.93 -5.36 16.23
CA VAL A 219 -8.74 -6.38 15.59
C VAL A 219 -7.72 -7.47 15.37
N ALA A 220 -7.89 -8.59 16.07
CA ALA A 220 -7.03 -9.74 15.86
C ALA A 220 -7.07 -9.97 14.35
N LEU A 221 -5.99 -9.60 13.66
CA LEU A 221 -5.83 -9.79 12.23
C LEU A 221 -5.73 -11.31 12.08
N ARG A 222 -6.89 -11.95 12.07
CA ARG A 222 -7.02 -13.29 11.55
C ARG A 222 -6.94 -13.08 10.06
N PRO A 223 -5.84 -13.50 9.41
CA PRO A 223 -5.77 -13.39 7.97
C PRO A 223 -6.98 -14.16 7.41
N ASP A 224 -7.84 -13.44 6.70
CA ASP A 224 -9.02 -14.03 6.10
C ASP A 224 -8.55 -15.06 5.06
N ALA A 225 -9.22 -16.21 4.98
CA ALA A 225 -8.87 -17.24 4.00
C ALA A 225 -8.91 -16.68 2.57
N TRP A 226 -9.79 -15.70 2.33
CA TRP A 226 -9.86 -14.96 1.09
C TRP A 226 -8.62 -14.12 0.79
N GLU A 227 -8.07 -13.40 1.79
CA GLU A 227 -6.87 -12.58 1.63
C GLU A 227 -5.62 -13.43 1.37
N ILE A 228 -5.51 -14.57 2.07
CA ILE A 228 -4.45 -15.56 1.85
C ILE A 228 -4.52 -16.08 0.41
N LEU A 229 -5.71 -16.47 -0.06
CA LEU A 229 -5.90 -16.95 -1.43
C LEU A 229 -5.57 -15.87 -2.47
N LEU A 230 -6.02 -14.64 -2.26
CA LEU A 230 -5.71 -13.50 -3.13
C LEU A 230 -4.20 -13.25 -3.21
N SER A 231 -3.51 -13.24 -2.08
CA SER A 231 -2.05 -13.07 -2.05
C SER A 231 -1.34 -14.19 -2.82
N PHE A 232 -1.79 -15.43 -2.67
CA PHE A 232 -1.23 -16.58 -3.39
C PHE A 232 -1.39 -16.43 -4.90
N VAL A 233 -2.61 -16.12 -5.37
CA VAL A 233 -2.91 -15.94 -6.80
C VAL A 233 -2.10 -14.79 -7.38
N ILE A 234 -2.01 -13.66 -6.66
CA ILE A 234 -1.23 -12.50 -7.10
C ILE A 234 0.27 -12.83 -7.18
N THR A 235 0.83 -13.50 -6.17
CA THR A 235 2.26 -13.86 -6.15
C THR A 235 2.60 -14.86 -7.24
N VAL A 236 1.83 -15.94 -7.38
CA VAL A 236 2.06 -16.96 -8.42
C VAL A 236 1.85 -16.36 -9.81
N GLY A 237 0.79 -15.58 -10.02
CA GLY A 237 0.52 -14.89 -11.27
C GLY A 237 1.65 -13.94 -11.67
N THR A 238 2.14 -13.15 -10.71
CA THR A 238 3.26 -12.22 -10.94
C THR A 238 4.54 -12.98 -11.29
N SER A 239 4.84 -14.07 -10.59
CA SER A 239 6.01 -14.91 -10.87
C SER A 239 5.93 -15.57 -12.26
N LEU A 240 4.74 -16.01 -12.65
CA LEU A 240 4.48 -16.58 -13.97
C LEU A 240 4.75 -15.57 -15.09
N ILE A 241 4.20 -14.35 -14.95
CA ILE A 241 4.41 -13.29 -15.93
C ILE A 241 5.90 -12.91 -16.00
N ALA A 242 6.60 -12.86 -14.86
CA ALA A 242 8.03 -12.59 -14.81
C ALA A 242 8.87 -13.66 -15.54
N ALA A 243 8.56 -14.93 -15.32
CA ALA A 243 9.30 -16.07 -15.88
C ALA A 243 8.93 -16.37 -17.35
N PHE A 244 7.79 -15.87 -17.84
CA PHE A 244 7.31 -16.16 -19.19
C PHE A 244 8.30 -15.77 -20.29
N LYS A 245 8.83 -14.54 -20.24
CA LYS A 245 9.80 -14.04 -21.23
C LYS A 245 11.10 -14.85 -21.25
N PRO A 246 11.82 -15.05 -20.12
CA PRO A 246 13.04 -15.85 -20.14
C PRO A 246 12.78 -17.31 -20.51
N ALA A 247 11.63 -17.90 -20.12
CA ALA A 247 11.24 -19.24 -20.57
C ALA A 247 11.06 -19.30 -22.09
N TRP A 248 10.40 -18.30 -22.68
CA TRP A 248 10.25 -18.19 -24.14
C TRP A 248 11.59 -18.03 -24.85
N ASP A 249 12.47 -17.16 -24.35
CA ASP A 249 13.80 -16.92 -24.93
C ASP A 249 14.66 -18.19 -24.91
N ALA A 250 14.54 -19.01 -23.86
CA ALA A 250 15.26 -20.29 -23.78
C ALA A 250 14.78 -21.33 -24.79
N THR A 251 13.51 -21.31 -25.21
CA THR A 251 13.03 -22.19 -26.30
C THR A 251 13.68 -21.90 -27.65
N ARG A 252 14.34 -20.75 -27.80
CA ARG A 252 15.00 -20.31 -29.04
C ARG A 252 16.50 -20.64 -29.09
N ILE A 253 17.04 -21.25 -28.03
CA ILE A 253 18.42 -21.74 -28.01
C ILE A 253 18.59 -22.80 -29.10
N ALA A 254 19.59 -22.64 -29.98
CA ALA A 254 19.80 -23.54 -31.10
C ALA A 254 20.64 -24.76 -30.69
N PRO A 255 20.35 -25.98 -31.18
CA PRO A 255 21.14 -27.17 -30.86
C PRO A 255 22.63 -27.02 -31.22
N LYS A 256 22.93 -26.27 -32.29
CA LYS A 256 24.30 -26.00 -32.74
C LYS A 256 25.15 -25.23 -31.71
N GLU A 257 24.53 -24.50 -30.78
CA GLU A 257 25.25 -23.79 -29.72
C GLU A 257 25.96 -24.76 -28.77
N ALA A 258 25.50 -26.02 -28.66
CA ALA A 258 26.18 -27.06 -27.89
C ALA A 258 27.53 -27.49 -28.50
N MET A 259 27.75 -27.21 -29.78
CA MET A 259 28.95 -27.64 -30.53
C MET A 259 29.98 -26.52 -30.68
N THR A 260 29.64 -25.28 -30.30
CA THR A 260 30.54 -24.12 -30.38
C THR A 260 31.21 -23.86 -29.02
N ILE A 261 32.52 -24.08 -28.94
CA ILE A 261 33.35 -23.82 -27.74
C ILE A 261 33.46 -22.30 -27.43
N HIS A 262 33.29 -21.46 -28.45
CA HIS A 262 33.26 -20.01 -28.30
C HIS A 262 31.83 -19.52 -28.45
N GLY A 263 31.27 -18.98 -27.37
CA GLY A 263 29.92 -18.42 -27.34
C GLY A 263 29.79 -17.31 -28.38
N SER A 264 29.28 -17.66 -29.56
CA SER A 264 28.83 -16.67 -30.54
C SER A 264 27.64 -15.97 -29.91
N ILE A 265 27.91 -14.82 -29.27
CA ILE A 265 26.90 -13.87 -28.83
C ILE A 265 26.11 -13.53 -30.08
N SER A 266 24.92 -14.14 -30.23
CA SER A 266 24.03 -13.78 -31.31
C SER A 266 23.81 -12.28 -31.22
N PRO A 267 24.01 -11.52 -32.33
CA PRO A 267 23.82 -10.08 -32.30
C PRO A 267 22.39 -9.80 -31.80
N PRO A 268 22.20 -8.88 -30.83
CA PRO A 268 20.87 -8.57 -30.36
C PRO A 268 20.04 -8.12 -31.58
N PRO A 269 18.76 -8.53 -31.69
CA PRO A 269 17.93 -8.11 -32.80
C PRO A 269 17.92 -6.58 -32.92
N SER A 270 17.77 -6.08 -34.15
CA SER A 270 17.81 -4.65 -34.51
C SER A 270 16.68 -3.80 -33.89
N THR A 271 15.91 -4.36 -32.96
CA THR A 271 14.72 -3.79 -32.33
C THR A 271 14.97 -2.48 -31.57
N GLY A 272 16.23 -2.14 -31.27
CA GLY A 272 16.60 -0.88 -30.61
C GLY A 272 16.19 0.40 -31.38
N ARG A 273 15.87 0.30 -32.68
CA ARG A 273 15.35 1.45 -33.47
C ARG A 273 13.86 1.73 -33.25
N VAL A 274 13.09 0.73 -32.80
CA VAL A 274 11.63 0.83 -32.57
C VAL A 274 11.32 1.14 -31.10
N PHE A 275 12.13 0.64 -30.16
CA PHE A 275 11.92 0.88 -28.73
C PHE A 275 12.18 2.33 -28.28
N PHE A 276 13.05 3.07 -28.97
CA PHE A 276 13.35 4.47 -28.65
C PHE A 276 12.15 5.41 -28.86
N PRO A 277 11.51 5.47 -30.05
CA PRO A 277 10.33 6.29 -30.23
C PRO A 277 9.13 5.78 -29.40
N ALA A 278 8.99 4.46 -29.23
CA ALA A 278 7.94 3.88 -28.40
C ALA A 278 8.06 4.30 -26.93
N GLY A 279 9.25 4.21 -26.33
CA GLY A 279 9.50 4.65 -24.95
C GLY A 279 9.25 6.14 -24.75
N LEU A 280 9.72 6.98 -25.68
CA LEU A 280 9.49 8.42 -25.63
C LEU A 280 7.99 8.76 -25.75
N SER A 281 7.26 8.07 -26.63
CA SER A 281 5.82 8.26 -26.79
C SER A 281 5.03 7.88 -25.54
N LEU A 282 5.42 6.82 -24.82
CA LEU A 282 4.78 6.41 -23.57
C LEU A 282 5.02 7.41 -22.44
N ILE A 283 6.24 7.97 -22.35
CA ILE A 283 6.56 9.04 -21.38
C ILE A 283 5.81 10.32 -21.74
N ALA A 284 5.73 10.68 -23.02
CA ALA A 284 4.98 11.86 -23.45
C ALA A 284 3.47 11.71 -23.17
N LEU A 285 2.93 10.49 -23.32
CA LEU A 285 1.53 10.19 -23.05
C LEU A 285 1.19 10.13 -21.56
N SER A 286 2.17 9.89 -20.67
CA SER A 286 1.93 9.87 -19.23
C SER A 286 1.59 11.25 -18.68
N TRP A 287 2.17 12.31 -19.23
CA TRP A 287 1.93 13.69 -18.80
C TRP A 287 0.45 14.12 -18.89
N PRO A 288 -0.23 14.05 -20.07
CA PRO A 288 -1.64 14.42 -20.17
C PRO A 288 -2.55 13.49 -19.37
N LEU A 289 -2.20 12.21 -19.21
CA LEU A 289 -2.96 11.28 -18.37
C LEU A 289 -2.89 11.62 -16.88
N ALA A 290 -1.77 12.17 -16.40
CA ALA A 290 -1.62 12.59 -15.00
C ALA A 290 -2.49 13.81 -14.65
N LEU A 291 -2.86 14.61 -15.65
CA LEU A 291 -3.70 15.82 -15.49
C LEU A 291 -5.20 15.52 -15.51
N LEU A 292 -5.62 14.28 -15.81
CA LEU A 292 -7.04 13.93 -15.87
C LEU A 292 -7.67 13.90 -14.47
N PRO A 293 -8.90 14.44 -14.32
CA PRO A 293 -9.59 14.44 -13.05
C PRO A 293 -9.90 13.00 -12.56
N PRO A 294 -9.97 12.77 -11.23
CA PRO A 294 -10.30 11.46 -10.68
C PRO A 294 -11.67 10.98 -11.15
N VAL A 295 -11.76 9.68 -11.47
CA VAL A 295 -13.04 9.04 -11.81
C VAL A 295 -13.62 8.47 -10.51
N GLY A 296 -14.51 9.23 -9.86
CA GLY A 296 -15.06 8.87 -8.55
C GLY A 296 -14.04 9.06 -7.42
N ALA A 297 -13.90 8.06 -6.53
CA ALA A 297 -12.95 8.09 -5.41
C ALA A 297 -11.54 7.58 -5.76
N PHE A 298 -11.33 7.09 -6.99
CA PHE A 298 -10.07 6.44 -7.39
C PHE A 298 -9.35 7.25 -8.47
N PRO A 299 -8.09 7.66 -8.25
CA PRO A 299 -7.28 8.36 -9.25
C PRO A 299 -6.70 7.36 -10.28
N LEU A 300 -7.58 6.66 -11.00
CA LEU A 300 -7.24 5.61 -11.96
C LEU A 300 -6.28 6.09 -13.06
N ALA A 301 -6.49 7.30 -13.55
CA ALA A 301 -5.66 7.92 -14.58
C ALA A 301 -4.21 8.16 -14.09
N GLY A 302 -4.03 8.50 -12.81
CA GLY A 302 -2.71 8.62 -12.18
C GLY A 302 -1.98 7.28 -12.12
N TYR A 303 -2.67 6.19 -11.79
CA TYR A 303 -2.06 4.85 -11.77
C TYR A 303 -1.66 4.36 -13.15
N ILE A 304 -2.52 4.60 -14.15
CA ILE A 304 -2.21 4.29 -15.54
C ILE A 304 -1.01 5.12 -16.00
N SER A 305 -0.96 6.42 -15.69
CA SER A 305 0.19 7.29 -15.99
C SER A 305 1.49 6.79 -15.36
N ALA A 306 1.47 6.40 -14.09
CA ALA A 306 2.63 5.83 -13.40
C ALA A 306 3.11 4.52 -14.07
N GLY A 307 2.17 3.65 -14.45
CA GLY A 307 2.47 2.44 -15.23
C GLY A 307 3.12 2.76 -16.58
N LEU A 308 2.61 3.77 -17.30
CA LEU A 308 3.20 4.22 -18.57
C LEU A 308 4.61 4.78 -18.39
N LEU A 309 4.88 5.53 -17.31
CA LEU A 309 6.23 6.02 -17.01
C LEU A 309 7.21 4.87 -16.78
N ILE A 310 6.82 3.89 -15.97
CA ILE A 310 7.63 2.69 -15.70
C ILE A 310 7.99 1.98 -17.01
N VAL A 311 7.00 1.70 -17.85
CA VAL A 311 7.20 1.00 -19.13
C VAL A 311 8.00 1.87 -20.10
N GLY A 312 7.74 3.17 -20.14
CA GLY A 312 8.44 4.14 -20.98
C GLY A 312 9.93 4.23 -20.66
N PHE A 313 10.29 4.40 -19.38
CA PHE A 313 11.70 4.42 -18.94
C PHE A 313 12.38 3.06 -19.14
N SER A 314 11.67 1.95 -18.91
CA SER A 314 12.19 0.60 -19.20
C SER A 314 12.51 0.40 -20.68
N CYS A 315 11.68 0.91 -21.58
CA CYS A 315 11.93 0.88 -23.03
C CYS A 315 13.06 1.83 -23.47
N LEU A 316 13.29 2.91 -22.73
CA LEU A 316 14.34 3.89 -23.00
C LEU A 316 15.73 3.44 -22.50
N SER A 317 15.81 2.48 -21.56
CA SER A 317 17.07 1.96 -21.00
C SER A 317 18.05 1.39 -22.05
N PRO A 318 17.64 0.46 -22.96
CA PRO A 318 18.56 -0.10 -23.96
C PRO A 318 19.20 0.95 -24.91
N PRO A 319 18.45 1.90 -25.50
CA PRO A 319 19.06 2.95 -26.32
C PRO A 319 19.88 3.95 -25.50
N LEU A 320 19.48 4.29 -24.27
CA LEU A 320 20.27 5.16 -23.40
C LEU A 320 21.64 4.57 -23.10
N LEU A 321 21.71 3.26 -22.81
CA LEU A 321 22.96 2.54 -22.59
C LEU A 321 23.82 2.43 -23.85
N ARG A 322 23.21 2.29 -25.03
CA ARG A 322 23.95 2.37 -26.31
C ARG A 322 24.53 3.76 -26.58
N ILE A 323 23.78 4.82 -26.25
CA ILE A 323 24.24 6.20 -26.39
C ILE A 323 25.36 6.48 -25.40
N MET A 324 25.21 6.08 -24.13
CA MET A 324 26.28 6.16 -23.13
C MET A 324 27.51 5.38 -23.58
N GLY A 325 27.38 4.12 -24.00
CA GLY A 325 28.50 3.30 -24.46
C GLY A 325 29.23 3.86 -25.69
N SER A 326 28.56 4.63 -26.55
CA SER A 326 29.19 5.27 -27.72
C SER A 326 29.79 6.64 -27.41
N ARG A 327 29.14 7.44 -26.56
CA ARG A 327 29.59 8.80 -26.22
C ARG A 327 30.56 8.87 -25.04
N LEU A 328 30.47 7.96 -24.06
CA LEU A 328 31.40 7.91 -22.92
C LEU A 328 32.72 7.22 -23.27
N ALA A 329 32.77 6.34 -24.27
CA ALA A 329 33.99 5.58 -24.59
C ALA A 329 35.18 6.48 -24.96
N GLY A 330 34.93 7.57 -25.70
CA GLY A 330 35.96 8.55 -26.06
C GLY A 330 36.57 9.28 -24.84
N PRO A 331 35.77 9.94 -23.99
CA PRO A 331 36.28 10.60 -22.79
C PRO A 331 36.82 9.63 -21.73
N LEU A 332 36.27 8.43 -21.56
CA LEU A 332 36.84 7.40 -20.65
C LEU A 332 38.24 6.96 -21.08
N ARG A 333 38.52 6.91 -22.39
CA ARG A 333 39.86 6.64 -22.91
C ARG A 333 40.87 7.68 -22.46
N ARG A 334 40.46 8.96 -22.34
CA ARG A 334 41.33 10.05 -21.86
C ARG A 334 41.59 10.00 -20.36
N LEU A 335 40.66 9.46 -19.57
CA LEU A 335 40.76 9.43 -18.11
C LEU A 335 41.42 8.15 -17.57
N GLY A 336 41.23 7.00 -18.22
CA GLY A 336 41.66 5.69 -17.73
C GLY A 336 42.28 4.75 -18.77
N GLY A 337 42.65 5.28 -19.95
CA GLY A 337 43.37 4.54 -21.00
C GLY A 337 42.55 3.45 -21.71
N GLU A 338 43.25 2.50 -22.33
CA GLU A 338 42.65 1.38 -23.07
C GLU A 338 41.76 0.44 -22.22
N PRO A 339 42.06 0.16 -20.93
CA PRO A 339 41.16 -0.63 -20.07
C PRO A 339 39.79 0.05 -19.87
N ALA A 340 39.76 1.37 -19.67
CA ALA A 340 38.52 2.13 -19.55
C ALA A 340 37.74 2.20 -20.87
N PHE A 341 38.44 2.25 -22.00
CA PHE A 341 37.84 2.17 -23.33
C PHE A 341 37.18 0.80 -23.58
N LEU A 342 37.87 -0.28 -23.21
CA LEU A 342 37.34 -1.64 -23.29
C LEU A 342 36.13 -1.84 -22.36
N ALA A 343 36.17 -1.29 -21.14
CA ALA A 343 35.01 -1.31 -20.23
C ALA A 343 33.80 -0.57 -20.81
N GLY A 344 34.00 0.60 -21.45
CA GLY A 344 32.95 1.34 -22.15
C GLY A 344 32.34 0.56 -23.33
N ARG A 345 33.16 -0.21 -24.06
CA ARG A 345 32.67 -1.13 -25.09
C ARG A 345 31.98 -2.37 -24.51
N TYR A 346 32.43 -2.87 -23.37
CA TYR A 346 31.77 -3.98 -22.67
C TYR A 346 30.35 -3.61 -22.23
N VAL A 347 30.11 -2.36 -21.83
CA VAL A 347 28.75 -1.83 -21.59
C VAL A 347 27.91 -1.80 -22.88
N ARG A 348 28.53 -1.48 -24.02
CA ARG A 348 27.87 -1.49 -25.34
C ARG A 348 27.51 -2.90 -25.82
N GLU A 349 28.37 -3.88 -25.52
CA GLU A 349 28.22 -5.28 -25.95
C GLU A 349 27.39 -6.13 -24.96
N GLY A 350 27.48 -5.87 -23.65
CA GLY A 350 26.57 -6.44 -22.63
C GLY A 350 25.09 -6.06 -22.86
N GLY A 351 24.88 -4.94 -23.57
CA GLY A 351 23.72 -4.65 -24.40
C GLY A 351 22.37 -4.88 -23.71
N ASN A 352 21.60 -5.85 -24.19
CA ASN A 352 20.19 -5.99 -23.82
C ASN A 352 20.01 -6.57 -22.40
N ARG A 353 20.96 -7.39 -21.91
CA ARG A 353 20.79 -8.12 -20.65
C ARG A 353 21.18 -7.25 -19.45
N THR A 354 22.26 -6.49 -19.57
CA THR A 354 22.61 -5.44 -18.60
C THR A 354 21.61 -4.28 -18.65
N ALA A 355 21.06 -3.95 -19.83
CA ALA A 355 20.03 -2.91 -19.95
C ALA A 355 18.72 -3.24 -19.25
N ILE A 356 18.30 -4.51 -19.26
CA ILE A 356 17.08 -4.90 -18.55
C ILE A 356 17.31 -4.83 -17.03
N SER A 357 18.48 -5.26 -16.54
CA SER A 357 18.86 -5.12 -15.13
C SER A 357 18.99 -3.68 -14.65
N VAL A 358 19.66 -2.84 -15.42
CA VAL A 358 19.84 -1.41 -15.10
C VAL A 358 18.51 -0.67 -15.23
N GLY A 359 17.70 -0.96 -16.25
CA GLY A 359 16.41 -0.30 -16.48
C GLY A 359 15.43 -0.55 -15.33
N ALA A 360 15.44 -1.76 -14.77
CA ALA A 360 14.60 -2.06 -13.64
C ALA A 360 15.13 -1.54 -12.30
N LEU A 361 16.45 -1.49 -12.10
CA LEU A 361 17.04 -0.80 -10.95
C LEU A 361 16.64 0.69 -10.99
N ILE A 362 16.76 1.33 -12.16
CA ILE A 362 16.32 2.72 -12.36
C ILE A 362 14.83 2.85 -12.05
N THR A 363 14.00 1.92 -12.52
CA THR A 363 12.55 1.94 -12.26
C THR A 363 12.24 1.80 -10.76
N ALA A 364 12.89 0.86 -10.07
CA ALA A 364 12.72 0.65 -8.63
C ALA A 364 13.13 1.90 -7.84
N VAL A 365 14.28 2.49 -8.16
CA VAL A 365 14.77 3.73 -7.53
C VAL A 365 13.85 4.91 -7.86
N ALA A 366 13.38 5.04 -9.10
CA ALA A 366 12.46 6.10 -9.50
C ALA A 366 11.12 6.02 -8.76
N LEU A 367 10.56 4.81 -8.59
CA LEU A 367 9.33 4.61 -7.82
C LEU A 367 9.55 4.91 -6.34
N PHE A 368 10.68 4.53 -5.77
CA PHE A 368 11.05 4.88 -4.40
C PHE A 368 11.18 6.39 -4.22
N VAL A 369 11.85 7.09 -5.13
CA VAL A 369 11.98 8.56 -5.09
C VAL A 369 10.62 9.24 -5.25
N SER A 370 9.78 8.79 -6.20
CA SER A 370 8.42 9.30 -6.38
C SER A 370 7.58 9.15 -5.11
N LEU A 371 7.71 8.01 -4.43
CA LEU A 371 7.06 7.77 -3.15
C LEU A 371 7.56 8.73 -2.07
N VAL A 372 8.87 8.88 -1.91
CA VAL A 372 9.45 9.78 -0.89
C VAL A 372 8.98 11.22 -1.12
N ILE A 373 8.93 11.66 -2.38
CA ILE A 373 8.40 12.97 -2.76
C ILE A 373 6.92 13.08 -2.38
N MET A 374 6.09 12.08 -2.71
CA MET A 374 4.67 12.06 -2.38
C MET A 374 4.44 12.09 -0.86
N VAL A 375 5.17 11.29 -0.08
CA VAL A 375 5.04 11.27 1.39
C VAL A 375 5.45 12.61 1.99
N ASN A 376 6.53 13.22 1.50
CA ASN A 376 6.99 14.52 1.97
C ASN A 376 6.10 15.68 1.50
N SER A 377 5.33 15.56 0.41
CA SER A 377 4.43 16.63 -0.03
C SER A 377 3.15 16.76 0.81
N PHE A 378 2.90 15.81 1.72
CA PHE A 378 1.80 15.88 2.70
C PHE A 378 2.22 16.50 4.04
N ARG A 379 3.52 16.74 4.25
CA ARG A 379 4.02 17.65 5.29
C ARG A 379 3.93 19.08 4.79
#